data_AF-A0A1I3Q1E9-F1
#
_entry.id   AF-A0A1I3Q1E9-F1
#
_cell.length_a   1.000
_cell.length_b   1.000
_cell.length_c   1.000
_cell.angle_alpha   90.00
_cell.angle_beta   90.00
_cell.angle_gamma   90.00
#
_symmetry.space_group_name_H-M   'P 1'
#
loop_
_entity.id
_entity.type
_entity.pdbx_description
1 polymer ?
#
loop_
_entity_poly.entity_id
_entity_poly.type
_entity_poly.pdbx_seq_one_letter_code
_entity_poly.pdbx_strand_id
1 'polypeptide(L)'
;MTEMDTRPSVNGRSKPRAAAAPQGVDLRSLPGVLDAIPTRVMLCDLDLNITYANDATREGLLRLADWIPISIDEIVGANIDIFHQRPQHQRQLLRDGSDLPRRANIQVGPETLDLTVHAIRDENGQYVGAMATWDNITDKLAAEQRLAESVSDSGAVNKVLAGLSAASSVDQAVQIALDTVRAEFGWAYGSYWAIDSSDNTLKFRVESGDAGAEFRRVTLEASFARGVGLSGRAWANEDLFFTQDIGEMTDCVRAPVAQRVGVKSGCVDLEPERRASRRAPQRGSSRLRCAGAARPGERGT
;
A
#
# COMPACT_ATOMS: atom_id res chain seq x y z
N MET A 1 -1.55 -3.03 17.44
CA MET A 1 -0.96 -4.10 16.61
C MET A 1 -0.06 -4.90 17.53
N THR A 2 -0.43 -6.13 17.86
CA THR A 2 0.37 -6.98 18.73
C THR A 2 1.17 -7.91 17.83
N GLU A 3 2.45 -7.61 17.61
CA GLU A 3 3.34 -8.39 16.74
C GLU A 3 3.66 -9.76 17.36
N MET A 4 3.53 -10.80 16.55
CA MET A 4 4.04 -12.13 16.84
C MET A 4 5.39 -12.27 16.13
N ASP A 5 6.43 -11.60 16.66
CA ASP A 5 7.79 -11.67 16.09
C ASP A 5 8.36 -13.09 16.27
N THR A 6 8.53 -13.77 15.14
CA THR A 6 8.96 -15.17 15.04
C THR A 6 10.27 -15.18 14.27
N ARG A 7 11.37 -15.50 14.98
CA ARG A 7 12.68 -15.68 14.35
C ARG A 7 12.70 -17.02 13.59
N PRO A 8 13.34 -17.10 12.41
CA PRO A 8 13.42 -18.34 11.66
C PRO A 8 14.18 -19.40 12.46
N SER A 9 13.54 -20.53 12.71
CA SER A 9 14.15 -21.72 13.30
C SER A 9 14.28 -22.80 12.23
N VAL A 10 15.48 -23.37 12.12
CA VAL A 10 15.78 -24.44 11.18
C VAL A 10 15.36 -25.76 11.81
N ASN A 11 14.28 -26.38 11.34
CA ASN A 11 13.99 -27.77 11.69
C ASN A 11 13.39 -28.61 10.55
N GLY A 12 13.76 -29.89 10.62
CA GLY A 12 13.83 -30.86 9.54
C GLY A 12 12.52 -31.37 8.95
N ARG A 13 12.63 -31.82 7.70
CA ARG A 13 11.57 -32.43 6.89
C ARG A 13 10.89 -33.60 7.60
N SER A 14 9.59 -33.47 7.88
CA SER A 14 8.72 -34.54 8.37
C SER A 14 8.37 -35.55 7.27
N LYS A 15 8.27 -36.83 7.65
CA LYS A 15 7.78 -37.92 6.78
C LYS A 15 6.24 -37.94 6.75
N PRO A 16 5.61 -38.27 5.60
CA PRO A 16 4.16 -38.28 5.49
C PRO A 16 3.56 -39.48 6.24
N ARG A 17 2.58 -39.22 7.12
CA ARG A 17 1.71 -40.24 7.71
C ARG A 17 0.47 -40.40 6.83
N ALA A 18 0.07 -41.65 6.56
CA ALA A 18 -1.04 -41.99 5.70
C ALA A 18 -2.37 -41.38 6.21
N ALA A 19 -3.11 -40.74 5.30
CA ALA A 19 -4.44 -40.21 5.55
C ALA A 19 -5.42 -41.35 5.90
N ALA A 20 -6.07 -41.25 7.06
CA ALA A 20 -7.13 -42.17 7.45
C ALA A 20 -8.42 -41.84 6.65
N ALA A 21 -9.13 -42.88 6.22
CA ALA A 21 -10.39 -42.76 5.50
C ALA A 21 -11.47 -42.03 6.34
N PRO A 22 -12.40 -41.29 5.72
CA PRO A 22 -13.42 -40.52 6.44
C PRO A 22 -14.39 -41.48 7.13
N GLN A 23 -14.25 -41.60 8.44
CA GLN A 23 -15.25 -42.25 9.30
C GLN A 23 -16.42 -41.27 9.46
N GLY A 24 -17.66 -41.77 9.41
CA GLY A 24 -18.86 -40.93 9.53
C GLY A 24 -18.80 -40.04 10.78
N VAL A 25 -19.12 -38.76 10.61
CA VAL A 25 -19.11 -37.78 11.70
C VAL A 25 -20.14 -38.17 12.75
N ASP A 26 -19.70 -38.58 13.95
CA ASP A 26 -20.62 -38.73 15.09
C ASP A 26 -21.01 -37.33 15.57
N LEU A 27 -22.21 -36.90 15.20
CA LEU A 27 -22.79 -35.60 15.56
C LEU A 27 -22.94 -35.40 17.08
N ARG A 28 -22.80 -36.46 17.89
CA ARG A 28 -22.80 -36.39 19.35
C ARG A 28 -21.41 -36.12 19.93
N SER A 29 -20.36 -36.17 19.11
CA SER A 29 -18.99 -35.85 19.51
C SER A 29 -18.62 -34.43 19.10
N LEU A 30 -18.19 -33.62 20.06
CA LEU A 30 -17.68 -32.26 19.77
C LEU A 30 -16.49 -32.27 18.79
N PRO A 31 -15.48 -33.16 18.92
CA PRO A 31 -14.37 -33.21 17.97
C PRO A 31 -14.83 -33.47 16.53
N GLY A 32 -15.74 -34.43 16.31
CA GLY A 32 -16.21 -34.75 14.95
C GLY A 32 -16.94 -33.58 14.29
N VAL A 33 -17.71 -32.79 15.06
CA VAL A 33 -18.38 -31.58 14.55
C VAL A 33 -17.36 -30.48 14.24
N LEU A 34 -16.36 -30.29 15.09
CA LEU A 34 -15.31 -29.28 14.90
C LEU A 34 -14.32 -29.62 13.76
N ASP A 35 -14.13 -30.91 13.45
CA ASP A 35 -13.34 -31.35 12.30
C ASP A 35 -14.07 -31.13 10.97
N ALA A 36 -15.40 -31.16 10.97
CA ALA A 36 -16.21 -30.97 9.76
C ALA A 36 -16.36 -29.50 9.34
N ILE A 37 -16.05 -28.54 10.22
CA ILE A 37 -16.15 -27.11 9.90
C ILE A 37 -14.87 -26.59 9.23
N PRO A 38 -14.99 -25.75 8.18
CA PRO A 38 -13.83 -25.20 7.48
C PRO A 38 -13.09 -24.13 8.30
N THR A 39 -13.73 -23.62 9.36
CA THR A 39 -13.12 -22.64 10.26
C THR A 39 -11.98 -23.28 11.03
N ARG A 40 -10.82 -22.63 11.06
CA ARG A 40 -9.69 -23.09 11.87
C ARG A 40 -10.02 -22.90 13.34
N VAL A 41 -10.05 -23.99 14.09
CA VAL A 41 -10.34 -23.99 15.52
C VAL A 41 -9.18 -24.63 16.30
N MET A 42 -8.79 -24.00 17.39
CA MET A 42 -7.86 -24.53 18.38
C MET A 42 -8.43 -24.29 19.78
N LEU A 43 -8.31 -25.29 20.66
CA LEU A 43 -8.77 -25.19 22.06
C LEU A 43 -7.58 -25.35 22.99
N CYS A 44 -7.59 -24.64 24.12
CA CYS A 44 -6.66 -24.85 25.22
C CYS A 44 -7.39 -24.96 26.56
N ASP A 45 -6.78 -25.68 27.50
CA ASP A 45 -7.22 -25.76 28.89
C ASP A 45 -6.82 -24.50 29.71
N LEU A 46 -7.08 -24.52 31.03
CA LEU A 46 -6.74 -23.43 31.95
C LEU A 46 -5.23 -23.24 32.16
N ASP A 47 -4.44 -24.29 31.93
CA ASP A 47 -2.98 -24.23 31.95
C ASP A 47 -2.42 -23.74 30.61
N LEU A 48 -3.31 -23.45 29.65
CA LEU A 48 -3.04 -23.03 28.27
C LEU A 48 -2.32 -24.10 27.43
N ASN A 49 -2.49 -25.37 27.79
CA ASN A 49 -2.09 -26.48 26.94
C ASN A 49 -3.14 -26.68 25.86
N ILE A 50 -2.68 -26.81 24.62
CA ILE A 50 -3.54 -27.02 23.46
C ILE A 50 -4.12 -28.42 23.56
N THR A 51 -5.41 -28.52 23.80
CA THR A 51 -6.12 -29.81 23.97
C THR A 51 -6.68 -30.32 22.66
N TYR A 52 -6.90 -29.44 21.68
CA TYR A 52 -7.47 -29.78 20.38
C TYR A 52 -7.10 -28.77 19.31
N ALA A 53 -6.93 -29.26 18.08
CA ALA A 53 -6.82 -28.47 16.87
C ALA A 53 -7.43 -29.27 15.71
N ASN A 54 -8.39 -28.68 15.01
CA ASN A 54 -9.05 -29.34 13.88
C ASN A 54 -8.15 -29.40 12.65
N ASP A 55 -8.57 -30.18 11.65
CA ASP A 55 -7.81 -30.37 10.41
C ASP A 55 -7.56 -29.04 9.67
N ALA A 56 -8.56 -28.14 9.63
CA ALA A 56 -8.41 -26.82 9.05
C ALA A 56 -7.30 -25.99 9.73
N THR A 57 -7.18 -26.06 11.07
CA THR A 57 -6.07 -25.45 11.81
C THR A 57 -4.74 -26.08 11.43
N ARG A 58 -4.64 -27.42 11.39
CA ARG A 58 -3.38 -28.09 11.03
C ARG A 58 -2.93 -27.71 9.63
N GLU A 59 -3.82 -27.75 8.65
CA GLU A 59 -3.55 -27.31 7.27
C GLU A 59 -3.18 -25.83 7.19
N GLY A 60 -3.83 -24.98 8.00
CA GLY A 60 -3.47 -23.58 8.14
C GLY A 60 -2.05 -23.39 8.65
N LEU A 61 -1.71 -24.02 9.77
CA LEU A 61 -0.40 -23.91 10.41
C LEU A 61 0.72 -24.54 9.55
N LEU A 62 0.45 -25.59 8.78
CA LEU A 62 1.43 -26.16 7.84
C LEU A 62 1.91 -25.15 6.80
N ARG A 63 1.04 -24.23 6.35
CA ARG A 63 1.43 -23.13 5.45
C ARG A 63 2.26 -22.05 6.14
N LEU A 64 2.25 -22.03 7.48
CA LEU A 64 2.96 -21.08 8.33
C LEU A 64 4.15 -21.73 9.04
N ALA A 65 4.50 -22.99 8.70
CA ALA A 65 5.42 -23.82 9.48
C ALA A 65 6.79 -23.17 9.68
N ASP A 66 7.28 -22.41 8.70
CA ASP A 66 8.57 -21.69 8.77
C ASP A 66 8.63 -20.65 9.91
N TRP A 67 7.46 -20.22 10.40
CA TRP A 67 7.29 -19.19 11.42
C TRP A 67 6.78 -19.76 12.75
N ILE A 68 6.59 -21.08 12.84
CA ILE A 68 6.07 -21.74 14.03
C ILE A 68 7.20 -22.51 14.73
N PRO A 69 7.43 -22.31 16.03
CA PRO A 69 8.61 -22.86 16.72
C PRO A 69 8.50 -24.35 17.09
N ILE A 70 7.49 -25.06 16.59
CA ILE A 70 7.24 -26.47 16.87
C ILE A 70 6.76 -27.19 15.61
N SER A 71 6.97 -28.51 15.54
CA SER A 71 6.30 -29.33 14.54
C SER A 71 4.78 -29.25 14.72
N ILE A 72 4.05 -29.11 13.61
CA ILE A 72 2.58 -29.08 13.64
C ILE A 72 1.98 -30.41 14.14
N ASP A 73 2.72 -31.51 13.99
CA ASP A 73 2.32 -32.82 14.53
C ASP A 73 2.35 -32.85 16.07
N GLU A 74 3.15 -31.98 16.70
CA GLU A 74 3.35 -31.89 18.15
C GLU A 74 2.54 -30.72 18.76
N ILE A 75 1.69 -30.06 17.97
CA ILE A 75 0.98 -28.86 18.43
C ILE A 75 -0.03 -29.16 19.53
N VAL A 76 -0.74 -30.29 19.45
CA VAL A 76 -1.66 -30.72 20.50
C VAL A 76 -0.83 -31.31 21.65
N GLY A 77 -1.06 -30.77 22.85
CA GLY A 77 -0.27 -31.03 24.05
C GLY A 77 0.79 -29.98 24.32
N ALA A 78 1.17 -29.15 23.34
CA ALA A 78 2.05 -28.02 23.56
C ALA A 78 1.31 -26.87 24.25
N ASN A 79 2.07 -26.00 24.93
CA ASN A 79 1.51 -24.80 25.56
C ASN A 79 1.45 -23.64 24.56
N ILE A 80 0.39 -22.82 24.55
CA ILE A 80 0.27 -21.69 23.62
C ILE A 80 1.36 -20.62 23.82
N ASP A 81 2.06 -20.65 24.94
CA ASP A 81 3.20 -19.78 25.23
C ASP A 81 4.26 -19.81 24.12
N ILE A 82 4.39 -20.93 23.40
CA ILE A 82 5.33 -21.06 22.27
C ILE A 82 5.07 -20.03 21.17
N PHE A 83 3.84 -19.55 21.02
CA PHE A 83 3.49 -18.55 20.02
C PHE A 83 3.78 -17.12 20.47
N HIS A 84 4.10 -16.89 21.75
CA HIS A 84 4.10 -15.54 22.32
C HIS A 84 5.47 -15.18 22.89
N GLN A 85 6.03 -14.05 22.45
CA GLN A 85 7.27 -13.51 23.03
C GLN A 85 7.14 -13.15 24.52
N ARG A 86 5.95 -12.72 24.94
CA ARG A 86 5.64 -12.38 26.34
C ARG A 86 4.50 -13.25 26.87
N PRO A 87 4.77 -14.54 27.16
CA PRO A 87 3.75 -15.49 27.64
C PRO A 87 2.90 -14.99 28.80
N GLN A 88 3.52 -14.25 29.72
CA GLN A 88 2.88 -13.64 30.89
C GLN A 88 1.66 -12.77 30.53
N HIS A 89 1.72 -12.05 29.40
CA HIS A 89 0.62 -11.17 29.00
C HIS A 89 -0.64 -11.98 28.65
N GLN A 90 -0.49 -13.03 27.85
CA GLN A 90 -1.60 -13.90 27.45
C GLN A 90 -2.12 -14.73 28.62
N ARG A 91 -1.24 -15.18 29.50
CA ARG A 91 -1.63 -15.82 30.77
C ARG A 91 -2.51 -14.91 31.63
N GLN A 92 -2.18 -13.62 31.72
CA GLN A 92 -3.01 -12.64 32.43
C GLN A 92 -4.35 -12.42 31.71
N LEU A 93 -4.31 -12.25 30.39
CA LEU A 93 -5.47 -12.01 29.53
C LEU A 93 -6.51 -13.13 29.60
N LEU A 94 -6.04 -14.38 29.63
CA LEU A 94 -6.86 -15.59 29.54
C LEU A 94 -7.17 -16.19 30.92
N ARG A 95 -6.73 -15.54 32.02
CA ARG A 95 -6.75 -16.13 33.37
C ARG A 95 -8.13 -16.58 33.84
N ASP A 96 -9.16 -15.77 33.59
CA ASP A 96 -10.54 -16.02 34.01
C ASP A 96 -11.57 -15.84 32.88
N GLY A 97 -11.08 -15.54 31.66
CA GLY A 97 -11.89 -15.33 30.47
C GLY A 97 -12.84 -14.13 30.54
N SER A 98 -12.75 -13.26 31.56
CA SER A 98 -13.62 -12.07 31.72
C SER A 98 -13.43 -11.03 30.62
N ASP A 99 -12.23 -11.04 30.04
CA ASP A 99 -11.78 -10.15 28.99
C ASP A 99 -12.14 -10.63 27.57
N LEU A 100 -12.78 -11.80 27.44
CA LEU A 100 -13.14 -12.45 26.18
C LEU A 100 -14.64 -12.24 25.86
N PRO A 101 -15.04 -12.18 24.57
CA PRO A 101 -14.23 -12.45 23.39
C PRO A 101 -13.29 -11.30 23.01
N ARG A 102 -12.14 -11.65 22.41
CA ARG A 102 -11.22 -10.67 21.80
C ARG A 102 -10.93 -11.02 20.37
N ARG A 103 -10.89 -10.00 19.53
CA ARG A 103 -10.49 -10.10 18.12
C ARG A 103 -9.26 -9.24 17.88
N ALA A 104 -8.31 -9.77 17.12
CA ALA A 104 -7.10 -9.06 16.75
C ALA A 104 -6.58 -9.55 15.40
N ASN A 105 -6.08 -8.62 14.59
CA ASN A 105 -5.24 -8.97 13.46
C ASN A 105 -3.81 -9.14 13.96
N ILE A 106 -3.24 -10.33 13.76
CA ILE A 106 -1.87 -10.66 14.13
C ILE A 106 -1.04 -10.92 12.88
N GLN A 107 0.26 -10.65 12.95
CA GLN A 107 1.19 -10.89 11.86
C GLN A 107 2.04 -12.12 12.16
N VAL A 108 2.11 -13.04 11.21
CA VAL A 108 2.89 -14.29 11.28
C VAL A 108 3.69 -14.42 9.99
N GLY A 109 4.97 -14.07 10.04
CA GLY A 109 5.77 -13.92 8.82
C GLY A 109 5.15 -12.88 7.87
N PRO A 110 4.99 -13.19 6.57
CA PRO A 110 4.34 -12.29 5.62
C PRO A 110 2.82 -12.25 5.75
N GLU A 111 2.23 -13.19 6.52
CA GLU A 111 0.80 -13.39 6.57
C GLU A 111 0.13 -12.57 7.69
N THR A 112 -1.07 -12.08 7.44
CA THR A 112 -1.94 -11.42 8.42
C THR A 112 -3.11 -12.34 8.74
N LEU A 113 -3.23 -12.72 10.02
CA LEU A 113 -4.31 -13.57 10.51
C LEU A 113 -5.31 -12.75 11.31
N ASP A 114 -6.59 -12.94 11.02
CA ASP A 114 -7.70 -12.43 11.83
C ASP A 114 -8.05 -13.46 12.90
N LEU A 115 -7.58 -13.23 14.12
CA LEU A 115 -7.72 -14.13 15.26
C LEU A 115 -8.85 -13.65 16.15
N THR A 116 -9.75 -14.56 16.52
CA THR A 116 -10.76 -14.36 17.56
C THR A 116 -10.62 -15.42 18.65
N VAL A 117 -10.63 -14.99 19.91
CA VAL A 117 -10.52 -15.87 21.08
C VAL A 117 -11.78 -15.75 21.92
N HIS A 118 -12.39 -16.90 22.24
CA HIS A 118 -13.61 -17.04 23.04
C HIS A 118 -13.34 -17.81 24.33
N ALA A 119 -14.02 -17.43 25.41
CA ALA A 119 -14.02 -18.20 26.64
C ALA A 119 -14.90 -19.45 26.50
N ILE A 120 -14.40 -20.60 26.93
CA ILE A 120 -15.16 -21.84 27.03
C ILE A 120 -15.61 -22.00 28.47
N ARG A 121 -16.90 -22.27 28.66
CA ARG A 121 -17.51 -22.50 29.97
C ARG A 121 -18.20 -23.86 30.01
N ASP A 122 -18.17 -24.50 31.17
CA ASP A 122 -18.91 -25.75 31.41
C ASP A 122 -20.41 -25.49 31.63
N GLU A 123 -21.17 -26.56 31.87
CA GLU A 123 -22.61 -26.52 32.13
C GLU A 123 -22.98 -25.69 33.38
N ASN A 124 -22.04 -25.51 34.32
CA ASN A 124 -22.20 -24.71 35.53
C ASN A 124 -21.74 -23.26 35.34
N GLY A 125 -21.33 -22.87 34.12
CA GLY A 125 -20.81 -21.56 33.79
C GLY A 125 -19.36 -21.30 34.23
N GLN A 126 -18.67 -22.31 34.76
CA GLN A 126 -17.27 -22.20 35.16
C GLN A 126 -16.39 -22.11 33.93
N TYR A 127 -15.39 -21.23 33.97
CA TYR A 127 -14.41 -21.09 32.91
C TYR A 127 -13.47 -22.30 32.90
N VAL A 128 -13.34 -22.95 31.74
CA VAL A 128 -12.58 -24.22 31.60
C VAL A 128 -11.49 -24.17 30.53
N GLY A 129 -11.40 -23.07 29.78
CA GLY A 129 -10.40 -22.92 28.73
C GLY A 129 -10.79 -21.88 27.69
N ALA A 130 -10.01 -21.77 26.63
CA ALA A 130 -10.26 -20.82 25.56
C ALA A 130 -10.31 -21.51 24.19
N MET A 131 -11.11 -20.95 23.28
CA MET A 131 -11.18 -21.34 21.89
C MET A 131 -10.62 -20.21 21.03
N ALA A 132 -9.60 -20.50 20.24
CA ALA A 132 -9.10 -19.63 19.19
C ALA A 132 -9.68 -20.05 17.84
N THR A 133 -10.22 -19.09 17.10
CA THR A 133 -10.57 -19.23 15.68
C THR A 133 -9.82 -18.21 14.86
N TRP A 134 -9.39 -18.58 13.66
CA TRP A 134 -8.65 -17.65 12.82
C TRP A 134 -8.79 -17.90 11.33
N ASP A 135 -8.60 -16.83 10.57
CA ASP A 135 -8.50 -16.90 9.11
C ASP A 135 -7.30 -16.09 8.61
N ASN A 136 -6.76 -16.49 7.46
CA ASN A 136 -5.73 -15.71 6.78
C ASN A 136 -6.42 -14.67 5.88
N ILE A 137 -6.19 -13.40 6.17
CA ILE A 137 -6.79 -12.27 5.45
C ILE A 137 -5.78 -11.48 4.63
N THR A 138 -4.55 -11.98 4.43
CA THR A 138 -3.48 -11.29 3.69
C THR A 138 -3.93 -10.87 2.30
N ASP A 139 -4.42 -11.83 1.51
CA ASP A 139 -4.85 -11.57 0.13
C ASP A 139 -6.05 -10.62 0.08
N LYS A 140 -6.96 -10.74 1.05
CA LYS A 140 -8.12 -9.88 1.18
C LYS A 140 -7.69 -8.44 1.45
N LEU A 141 -6.81 -8.21 2.43
CA LEU A 141 -6.29 -6.88 2.75
C LEU A 141 -5.52 -6.28 1.58
N ALA A 142 -4.69 -7.09 0.91
CA ALA A 142 -3.95 -6.65 -0.27
C ALA A 142 -4.89 -6.26 -1.44
N ALA A 143 -5.99 -7.00 -1.62
CA ALA A 143 -7.01 -6.67 -2.63
C ALA A 143 -7.79 -5.41 -2.27
N GLU A 144 -8.19 -5.24 -1.00
CA GLU A 144 -8.85 -4.04 -0.50
C GLU A 144 -7.97 -2.80 -0.69
N GLN A 145 -6.68 -2.90 -0.41
CA GLN A 145 -5.74 -1.81 -0.63
C GLN A 145 -5.60 -1.46 -2.12
N ARG A 146 -5.41 -2.44 -3.01
CA ARG A 146 -5.37 -2.19 -4.46
C ARG A 146 -6.64 -1.55 -4.99
N LEU A 147 -7.80 -1.95 -4.47
CA LEU A 147 -9.07 -1.35 -4.85
C LEU A 147 -9.16 0.10 -4.36
N ALA A 148 -8.77 0.37 -3.11
CA ALA A 148 -8.75 1.73 -2.56
C ALA A 148 -7.84 2.66 -3.36
N GLU A 149 -6.65 2.19 -3.74
CA GLU A 149 -5.72 2.90 -4.63
C GLU A 149 -6.37 3.19 -5.99
N SER A 150 -6.97 2.18 -6.63
CA SER A 150 -7.63 2.35 -7.93
C SER A 150 -8.82 3.33 -7.89
N VAL A 151 -9.61 3.32 -6.81
CA VAL A 151 -10.72 4.26 -6.61
C VAL A 151 -10.18 5.69 -6.41
N SER A 152 -9.10 5.85 -5.64
CA SER A 152 -8.43 7.14 -5.46
C SER A 152 -7.95 7.71 -6.79
N ASP A 153 -7.24 6.89 -7.58
CA ASP A 153 -6.71 7.29 -8.89
C ASP A 153 -7.83 7.70 -9.86
N SER A 154 -8.91 6.91 -9.91
CA SER A 154 -10.08 7.21 -10.74
C SER A 154 -10.79 8.51 -10.28
N GLY A 155 -10.84 8.75 -8.97
CA GLY A 155 -11.37 9.97 -8.39
C GLY A 155 -10.57 11.21 -8.82
N ALA A 156 -9.24 11.12 -8.80
CA ALA A 156 -8.35 12.19 -9.25
C ALA A 156 -8.57 12.52 -10.74
N VAL A 157 -8.64 11.50 -11.60
CA VAL A 157 -8.92 11.68 -13.04
C VAL A 157 -10.27 12.35 -13.27
N ASN A 158 -11.33 11.89 -12.59
CA ASN A 158 -12.66 12.46 -12.72
C ASN A 158 -12.70 13.94 -12.28
N LYS A 159 -11.97 14.31 -11.22
CA LYS A 159 -11.86 15.71 -10.78
C LYS A 159 -11.18 16.58 -11.84
N VAL A 160 -10.11 16.09 -12.48
CA VAL A 160 -9.46 16.79 -13.60
C VAL A 160 -10.46 16.99 -14.73
N LEU A 161 -11.16 15.94 -15.18
CA LEU A 161 -12.13 16.03 -16.28
C LEU A 161 -13.29 17.00 -15.98
N ALA A 162 -13.86 16.92 -14.78
CA ALA A 162 -14.91 17.84 -14.35
C ALA A 162 -14.40 19.29 -14.30
N GLY A 163 -13.19 19.48 -13.78
CA GLY A 163 -12.52 20.78 -13.72
C GLY A 163 -12.27 21.40 -15.10
N LEU A 164 -11.81 20.60 -16.06
CA LEU A 164 -11.62 21.02 -17.44
C LEU A 164 -12.94 21.43 -18.10
N SER A 165 -14.04 20.73 -17.82
CA SER A 165 -15.36 21.06 -18.39
C SER A 165 -15.92 22.41 -17.91
N ALA A 166 -15.52 22.85 -16.71
CA ALA A 166 -15.91 24.13 -16.14
C ALA A 166 -14.96 25.28 -16.52
N ALA A 167 -13.85 24.99 -17.18
CA ALA A 167 -12.85 26.00 -17.53
C ALA A 167 -13.31 26.87 -18.72
N SER A 168 -13.15 28.17 -18.56
CA SER A 168 -13.47 29.18 -19.59
C SER A 168 -12.25 29.59 -20.43
N SER A 169 -11.05 29.12 -20.08
CA SER A 169 -9.81 29.38 -20.81
C SER A 169 -8.79 28.25 -20.64
N VAL A 170 -7.79 28.20 -21.54
CA VAL A 170 -6.69 27.22 -21.47
C VAL A 170 -5.89 27.36 -20.18
N ASP A 171 -5.58 28.59 -19.75
CA ASP A 171 -4.78 28.81 -18.54
C ASP A 171 -5.57 28.42 -17.28
N GLN A 172 -6.90 28.63 -17.26
CA GLN A 172 -7.76 28.13 -16.16
C GLN A 172 -7.86 26.60 -16.15
N ALA A 173 -8.02 25.98 -17.33
CA ALA A 173 -8.07 24.53 -17.47
C ALA A 173 -6.78 23.88 -16.95
N VAL A 174 -5.63 24.45 -17.32
CA VAL A 174 -4.31 24.03 -16.86
C VAL A 174 -4.15 24.23 -15.35
N GLN A 175 -4.55 25.37 -14.80
CA GLN A 175 -4.47 25.62 -13.36
C GLN A 175 -5.25 24.54 -12.58
N ILE A 176 -6.48 24.24 -13.00
CA ILE A 176 -7.32 23.23 -12.33
C ILE A 176 -6.68 21.83 -12.41
N ALA A 177 -6.17 21.45 -13.58
CA ALA A 177 -5.47 20.17 -13.75
C ALA A 177 -4.23 20.09 -12.84
N LEU A 178 -3.42 21.15 -12.81
CA LEU A 178 -2.19 21.23 -12.03
C LEU A 178 -2.45 21.20 -10.51
N ASP A 179 -3.47 21.92 -10.05
CA ASP A 179 -3.93 21.91 -8.65
C ASP A 179 -4.40 20.52 -8.22
N THR A 180 -5.18 19.85 -9.08
CA THR A 180 -5.72 18.52 -8.81
C THR A 180 -4.60 17.48 -8.73
N VAL A 181 -3.70 17.44 -9.72
CA VAL A 181 -2.56 16.51 -9.72
C VAL A 181 -1.67 16.75 -8.50
N ARG A 182 -1.43 18.02 -8.16
CA ARG A 182 -0.62 18.36 -6.98
C ARG A 182 -1.24 17.83 -5.69
N ALA A 183 -2.54 18.08 -5.49
CA ALA A 183 -3.24 17.70 -4.27
C ALA A 183 -3.41 16.17 -4.13
N GLU A 184 -3.80 15.47 -5.19
CA GLU A 184 -4.10 14.04 -5.15
C GLU A 184 -2.84 13.17 -5.08
N PHE A 185 -1.77 13.55 -5.79
CA PHE A 185 -0.52 12.78 -5.81
C PHE A 185 0.54 13.28 -4.81
N GLY A 186 0.17 14.23 -3.94
CA GLY A 186 1.00 14.72 -2.85
C GLY A 186 2.25 15.49 -3.29
N TRP A 187 2.16 16.23 -4.40
CA TRP A 187 3.25 17.10 -4.84
C TRP A 187 3.20 18.44 -4.08
N ALA A 188 4.34 19.04 -3.76
CA ALA A 188 4.38 20.34 -3.11
C ALA A 188 4.20 21.49 -4.11
N TYR A 189 4.67 21.30 -5.34
CA TYR A 189 4.69 22.33 -6.37
C TYR A 189 4.49 21.72 -7.76
N GLY A 190 3.84 22.46 -8.65
CA GLY A 190 3.68 22.17 -10.07
C GLY A 190 3.83 23.44 -10.90
N SER A 191 4.32 23.34 -12.12
CA SER A 191 4.48 24.46 -13.06
C SER A 191 4.17 24.03 -14.49
N TYR A 192 3.60 24.92 -15.29
CA TYR A 192 3.28 24.69 -16.70
C TYR A 192 3.93 25.74 -17.60
N TRP A 193 4.41 25.26 -18.75
CA TRP A 193 5.29 26.01 -19.65
C TRP A 193 4.73 26.03 -21.08
N ALA A 194 4.62 27.23 -21.66
CA ALA A 194 4.23 27.45 -23.05
C ALA A 194 5.41 27.43 -24.01
N ILE A 195 5.28 26.82 -25.18
CA ILE A 195 6.17 27.18 -26.29
C ILE A 195 5.79 28.59 -26.77
N ASP A 196 6.77 29.49 -26.77
CA ASP A 196 6.68 30.79 -27.43
C ASP A 196 7.09 30.65 -28.91
N SER A 197 6.19 30.98 -29.81
CA SER A 197 6.42 30.85 -31.26
C SER A 197 7.41 31.86 -31.83
N SER A 198 7.74 32.91 -31.09
CA SER A 198 8.65 33.96 -31.57
C SER A 198 10.12 33.54 -31.49
N ASP A 199 10.51 32.83 -30.43
CA ASP A 199 11.88 32.38 -30.18
C ASP A 199 12.02 30.85 -30.06
N ASN A 200 10.91 30.12 -30.16
CA ASN A 200 10.86 28.66 -30.06
C ASN A 200 11.47 28.14 -28.75
N THR A 201 11.14 28.79 -27.63
CA THR A 201 11.51 28.35 -26.28
C THR A 201 10.29 28.15 -25.39
N LEU A 202 10.44 27.32 -24.36
CA LEU A 202 9.45 27.18 -23.28
C LEU A 202 9.52 28.39 -22.35
N LYS A 203 8.38 29.04 -22.11
CA LYS A 203 8.19 30.15 -21.17
C LYS A 203 7.19 29.77 -20.09
N PHE A 204 7.43 30.20 -18.87
CA PHE A 204 6.52 29.97 -17.75
C PHE A 204 5.12 30.55 -18.02
N ARG A 205 4.07 29.90 -17.50
CA ARG A 205 2.68 30.39 -17.59
C ARG A 205 1.91 30.30 -16.29
N VAL A 206 1.90 29.10 -15.69
CA VAL A 206 1.01 28.75 -14.58
C VAL A 206 1.80 27.94 -13.56
N GLU A 207 1.52 28.12 -12.27
CA GLU A 207 2.04 27.29 -11.19
C GLU A 207 0.95 26.91 -10.19
N SER A 208 1.22 25.85 -9.42
CA SER A 208 0.39 25.39 -8.33
C SER A 208 1.28 25.04 -7.14
N GLY A 209 0.86 25.43 -5.93
CA GLY A 209 1.61 25.14 -4.70
C GLY A 209 2.84 26.02 -4.51
N ASP A 210 3.76 25.55 -3.66
CA ASP A 210 4.93 26.32 -3.24
C ASP A 210 6.16 25.41 -3.07
N ALA A 211 7.29 25.87 -3.61
CA ALA A 211 8.61 25.23 -3.50
C ALA A 211 9.66 26.19 -2.90
N GLY A 212 9.21 27.28 -2.28
CA GLY A 212 10.05 28.33 -1.72
C GLY A 212 10.27 29.49 -2.68
N ALA A 213 10.36 30.70 -2.11
CA ALA A 213 10.45 31.95 -2.86
C ALA A 213 11.66 32.01 -3.82
N GLU A 214 12.80 31.42 -3.44
CA GLU A 214 14.00 31.38 -4.29
C GLU A 214 13.78 30.51 -5.54
N PHE A 215 13.18 29.32 -5.36
CA PHE A 215 12.88 28.40 -6.46
C PHE A 215 11.81 28.98 -7.39
N ARG A 216 10.80 29.62 -6.81
CA ARG A 216 9.76 30.34 -7.55
C ARG A 216 10.34 31.42 -8.44
N ARG A 217 11.20 32.30 -7.90
CA ARG A 217 11.81 33.41 -8.66
C ARG A 217 12.58 32.90 -9.88
N VAL A 218 13.45 31.90 -9.69
CA VAL A 218 14.22 31.31 -10.80
C VAL A 218 13.32 30.60 -11.79
N THR A 219 12.23 29.99 -11.34
CA THR A 219 11.23 29.36 -12.22
C THR A 219 10.51 30.40 -13.09
N LEU A 220 10.12 31.56 -12.55
CA LEU A 220 9.44 32.60 -13.32
C LEU A 220 10.33 33.24 -14.40
N GLU A 221 11.64 33.34 -14.15
CA GLU A 221 12.63 33.95 -15.05
C GLU A 221 13.17 32.96 -16.11
N ALA A 222 12.99 31.66 -15.91
CA ALA A 222 13.59 30.64 -16.75
C ALA A 222 12.94 30.53 -18.14
N SER A 223 13.74 30.08 -19.10
CA SER A 223 13.25 29.59 -20.39
C SER A 223 14.09 28.42 -20.86
N PHE A 224 13.48 27.49 -21.60
CA PHE A 224 14.15 26.26 -22.02
C PHE A 224 14.04 26.07 -23.53
N ALA A 225 15.18 25.86 -24.19
CA ALA A 225 15.21 25.36 -25.55
C ALA A 225 14.85 23.85 -25.57
N ARG A 226 14.46 23.34 -26.74
CA ARG A 226 14.18 21.91 -26.92
C ARG A 226 15.43 21.09 -26.56
N GLY A 227 15.26 20.08 -25.72
CA GLY A 227 16.31 19.19 -25.21
C GLY A 227 17.09 19.72 -24.00
N VAL A 228 16.85 20.95 -23.53
CA VAL A 228 17.64 21.57 -22.44
C VAL A 228 16.92 21.50 -21.10
N GLY A 229 17.61 20.98 -20.09
CA GLY A 229 17.06 20.83 -18.74
C GLY A 229 15.84 19.92 -18.71
N LEU A 230 15.10 19.92 -17.60
CA LEU A 230 13.98 18.99 -17.41
C LEU A 230 12.85 19.21 -18.43
N SER A 231 12.33 20.44 -18.51
CA SER A 231 11.18 20.76 -19.36
C SER A 231 11.53 20.70 -20.85
N GLY A 232 12.74 21.09 -21.25
CA GLY A 232 13.19 20.98 -22.63
C GLY A 232 13.36 19.54 -23.07
N ARG A 233 13.77 18.62 -22.20
CA ARG A 233 13.88 17.18 -22.52
C ARG A 233 12.52 16.50 -22.66
N ALA A 234 11.56 16.82 -21.80
CA ALA A 234 10.17 16.39 -21.99
C ALA A 234 9.66 16.84 -23.37
N TRP A 235 9.91 18.11 -23.73
CA TRP A 235 9.56 18.64 -25.05
C TRP A 235 10.33 17.99 -26.22
N ALA A 236 11.58 17.56 -26.00
CA ALA A 236 12.34 16.84 -27.03
C ALA A 236 11.77 15.44 -27.28
N ASN A 237 11.42 14.75 -26.20
CA ASN A 237 10.97 13.36 -26.22
C ASN A 237 9.50 13.20 -26.64
N GLU A 238 8.71 14.28 -26.60
CA GLU A 238 7.26 14.23 -26.88
C GLU A 238 6.54 13.24 -25.94
N ASP A 239 7.09 13.05 -24.74
CA ASP A 239 6.62 12.12 -23.71
C ASP A 239 7.14 12.55 -22.32
N LEU A 240 6.65 11.88 -21.27
CA LEU A 240 7.04 12.06 -19.89
C LEU A 240 8.55 11.89 -19.70
N PHE A 241 9.18 12.88 -19.07
CA PHE A 241 10.59 12.80 -18.66
C PHE A 241 10.67 12.88 -17.14
N PHE A 242 11.16 11.79 -16.53
CA PHE A 242 11.33 11.68 -15.09
C PHE A 242 12.81 11.78 -14.72
N THR A 243 13.11 12.57 -13.69
CA THR A 243 14.40 12.55 -12.99
C THR A 243 14.14 12.39 -11.50
N GLN A 244 15.02 11.70 -10.77
CA GLN A 244 14.84 11.53 -9.33
C GLN A 244 15.19 12.82 -8.56
N ASP A 245 16.14 13.59 -9.09
CA ASP A 245 16.58 14.88 -8.55
C ASP A 245 16.89 15.85 -9.71
N ILE A 246 16.34 17.08 -9.67
CA ILE A 246 16.70 18.12 -10.66
C ILE A 246 18.08 18.67 -10.36
N GLY A 247 18.50 18.68 -9.09
CA GLY A 247 19.79 19.19 -8.64
C GLY A 247 20.99 18.52 -9.33
N GLU A 248 20.82 17.29 -9.82
CA GLU A 248 21.84 16.53 -10.53
C GLU A 248 21.94 16.89 -12.03
N MET A 249 20.99 17.66 -12.56
CA MET A 249 20.98 18.06 -13.98
C MET A 249 21.93 19.24 -14.23
N THR A 250 23.00 18.98 -14.96
CA THR A 250 24.03 19.99 -15.28
C THR A 250 23.57 21.06 -16.27
N ASP A 251 22.51 20.81 -17.02
CA ASP A 251 21.94 21.69 -18.06
C ASP A 251 20.61 22.34 -17.65
N CYS A 252 20.20 22.23 -16.39
CA CYS A 252 18.97 22.83 -15.90
C CYS A 252 19.25 24.06 -15.04
N VAL A 253 18.81 25.24 -15.48
CA VAL A 253 18.98 26.50 -14.74
C VAL A 253 18.34 26.49 -13.34
N ARG A 254 17.38 25.59 -13.10
CA ARG A 254 16.74 25.41 -11.79
C ARG A 254 17.51 24.47 -10.86
N ALA A 255 18.46 23.67 -11.36
CA ALA A 255 19.17 22.64 -10.60
C ALA A 255 19.89 23.17 -9.35
N PRO A 256 20.67 24.27 -9.41
CA PRO A 256 21.40 24.75 -8.23
C PRO A 256 20.48 25.16 -7.08
N VAL A 257 19.32 25.76 -7.41
CA VAL A 257 18.32 26.14 -6.40
C VAL A 257 17.56 24.91 -5.92
N ALA A 258 17.15 24.02 -6.83
CA ALA A 258 16.46 22.77 -6.49
C ALA A 258 17.22 21.95 -5.45
N GLN A 259 18.54 21.83 -5.62
CA GLN A 259 19.42 21.12 -4.70
C GLN A 259 19.46 21.78 -3.31
N ARG A 260 19.50 23.12 -3.25
CA ARG A 260 19.51 23.86 -1.97
C ARG A 260 18.19 23.76 -1.22
N VAL A 261 17.06 23.78 -1.93
CA VAL A 261 15.72 23.72 -1.34
C VAL A 261 15.18 22.29 -1.17
N GLY A 262 15.92 21.28 -1.64
CA GLY A 262 15.58 19.87 -1.52
C GLY A 262 14.40 19.43 -2.40
N VAL A 263 14.26 20.03 -3.58
CA VAL A 263 13.16 19.75 -4.53
C VAL A 263 13.50 18.55 -5.42
N LYS A 264 12.71 17.48 -5.33
CA LYS A 264 12.79 16.27 -6.19
C LYS A 264 11.63 16.27 -7.19
N SER A 265 11.83 16.05 -8.49
CA SER A 265 10.78 16.43 -9.49
C SER A 265 10.59 15.52 -10.70
N GLY A 266 9.36 15.44 -11.21
CA GLY A 266 9.04 14.84 -12.53
C GLY A 266 8.39 15.85 -13.48
N CYS A 267 8.49 15.64 -14.80
CA CYS A 267 7.84 16.48 -15.82
C CYS A 267 7.04 15.64 -16.82
N VAL A 268 5.81 16.06 -17.09
CA VAL A 268 4.85 15.44 -18.01
C VAL A 268 4.60 16.38 -19.19
N ASP A 269 4.60 15.87 -20.42
CA ASP A 269 4.04 16.62 -21.57
C ASP A 269 2.56 16.25 -21.75
N LEU A 270 1.69 17.22 -22.05
CA LEU A 270 0.25 16.99 -22.23
C LEU A 270 -0.12 17.24 -23.70
N GLU A 271 -0.23 16.19 -24.53
CA GLU A 271 -0.82 16.29 -25.88
C GLU A 271 -2.36 16.05 -25.85
N PRO A 272 -3.16 16.81 -26.63
CA PRO A 272 -4.48 16.39 -27.04
C PRO A 272 -4.40 15.75 -28.44
N GLU A 273 -4.64 14.44 -28.49
CA GLU A 273 -4.92 13.58 -29.66
C GLU A 273 -4.59 14.12 -31.07
N ARG A 274 -3.57 13.54 -31.72
CA ARG A 274 -3.48 13.49 -33.19
C ARG A 274 -4.09 12.20 -33.74
N ARG A 275 -5.30 12.28 -34.31
CA ARG A 275 -5.73 11.33 -35.37
C ARG A 275 -5.64 11.99 -36.76
N ALA A 276 -4.76 11.40 -37.57
CA ALA A 276 -4.53 11.50 -39.01
C ALA A 276 -5.43 12.42 -39.88
N SER A 277 -4.82 13.37 -40.62
CA SER A 277 -4.75 13.33 -42.10
C SER A 277 -3.94 14.52 -42.66
N ARG A 278 -3.39 14.32 -43.88
CA ARG A 278 -2.58 15.26 -44.65
C ARG A 278 -3.38 16.49 -45.09
N ARG A 279 -2.92 17.72 -44.74
CA ARG A 279 -2.80 18.94 -45.60
C ARG A 279 -2.55 20.19 -44.73
N ALA A 280 -1.67 21.08 -45.19
CA ALA A 280 -1.34 22.38 -44.58
C ALA A 280 -2.30 23.49 -45.03
N PRO A 281 -2.15 24.76 -44.57
CA PRO A 281 -2.05 25.23 -43.19
C PRO A 281 -3.20 26.22 -42.89
N GLN A 282 -3.77 26.20 -41.68
CA GLN A 282 -4.54 27.33 -41.16
C GLN A 282 -3.88 27.91 -39.92
N ARG A 283 -3.80 29.24 -39.93
CA ARG A 283 -3.26 30.12 -38.90
C ARG A 283 -4.14 30.04 -37.65
N GLY A 284 -3.49 30.06 -36.48
CA GLY A 284 -4.13 30.01 -35.17
C GLY A 284 -4.13 28.60 -34.59
N SER A 285 -2.97 28.10 -34.16
CA SER A 285 -2.87 26.79 -33.49
C SER A 285 -2.04 26.95 -32.23
N SER A 286 -2.74 27.03 -31.10
CA SER A 286 -2.19 26.82 -29.76
C SER A 286 -1.65 25.39 -29.71
N ARG A 287 -0.32 25.22 -29.70
CA ARG A 287 0.32 23.90 -29.54
C ARG A 287 0.68 23.67 -28.07
N LEU A 288 0.32 22.48 -27.55
CA LEU A 288 0.40 22.09 -26.13
C LEU A 288 1.82 21.62 -25.71
N ARG A 289 1.99 21.31 -24.40
CA ARG A 289 2.91 21.98 -23.46
C ARG A 289 3.22 21.13 -22.21
N CYS A 290 4.42 21.32 -21.65
CA CYS A 290 4.95 20.53 -20.52
C CYS A 290 4.58 21.07 -19.12
N ALA A 291 4.36 20.16 -18.16
CA ALA A 291 4.10 20.40 -16.75
C ALA A 291 5.17 19.72 -15.86
N GLY A 292 5.84 20.45 -14.96
CA GLY A 292 6.85 19.90 -14.03
C GLY A 292 6.43 20.06 -12.57
N ALA A 293 6.58 19.01 -11.76
CA ALA A 293 6.17 18.98 -10.34
C ALA A 293 7.32 18.61 -9.39
N ALA A 294 7.27 19.04 -8.12
CA ALA A 294 8.29 18.79 -7.10
C ALA A 294 7.73 18.22 -5.79
N ARG A 295 8.45 17.28 -5.16
CA ARG A 295 8.27 16.79 -3.79
C ARG A 295 9.31 17.42 -2.85
N PRO A 296 8.96 17.74 -1.60
CA PRO A 296 9.92 18.18 -0.60
C PRO A 296 10.79 17.00 -0.17
N GLY A 297 12.10 17.20 -0.09
CA GLY A 297 13.02 16.22 0.49
C GLY A 297 12.77 16.07 1.98
N GLU A 298 12.63 14.83 2.45
CA GLU A 298 12.73 14.51 3.87
C GLU A 298 14.11 14.98 4.37
N ARG A 299 14.13 15.94 5.28
CA ARG A 299 15.36 16.27 6.00
C ARG A 299 15.60 15.12 6.97
N GLY A 300 16.62 14.31 6.69
CA GLY A 300 17.12 13.36 7.67
C GLY A 300 17.53 14.10 8.94
N THR A 301 16.89 13.75 10.05
CA THR A 301 17.35 14.00 11.42
C THR A 301 17.56 12.66 12.09
#